data_AF-A0A3R9RVP8-F1
#
_entry.id   AF-A0A3R9RVP8-F1
#
_cell.length_a   1.000
_cell.length_b   1.000
_cell.length_c   1.000
_cell.angle_alpha   90.00
_cell.angle_beta   90.00
_cell.angle_gamma   90.00
#
_symmetry.space_group_name_H-M   'P 1'
#
loop_
_entity.id
_entity.type
_entity.pdbx_description
1 polymer ?
#
loop_
_entity_poly.entity_id
_entity_poly.type
_entity_poly.pdbx_seq_one_letter_code
_entity_poly.pdbx_strand_id
1 'polypeptide(L)' 'KTGFNEVAGITKIDGVGGNFVWVTAERVAKEAIQGMDCNRRIVIPGFIAQAQTFGGRYTPRIILLPILKQVFSRLKS' A
#
# COMPACT_ATOMS: atom_id res chain seq x y z
N LYS A 1 12.89 -9.80 5.87
CA LYS A 1 11.62 -10.22 5.21
C LYS A 1 11.00 -11.33 6.05
N THR A 2 9.70 -11.31 6.32
CA THR A 2 9.04 -12.15 7.35
C THR A 2 8.51 -13.49 6.85
N GLY A 3 8.79 -13.89 5.60
CA GLY A 3 8.23 -15.12 4.99
C GLY A 3 6.75 -15.03 4.60
N PHE A 4 6.06 -13.94 4.96
CA PHE A 4 4.64 -13.71 4.68
C PHE A 4 4.29 -13.87 3.19
N ASN A 5 5.14 -13.34 2.30
CA ASN A 5 4.86 -13.35 0.86
C ASN A 5 4.78 -14.77 0.27
N GLU A 6 5.49 -15.71 0.88
CA GLU A 6 5.59 -17.11 0.45
C GLU A 6 4.35 -17.90 0.86
N VAL A 7 3.89 -17.69 2.09
CA VAL A 7 2.66 -18.30 2.63
C VAL A 7 1.41 -17.71 1.96
N ALA A 8 1.39 -16.41 1.68
CA ALA A 8 0.25 -15.73 1.07
C ALA A 8 0.16 -15.92 -0.46
N GLY A 9 1.09 -16.65 -1.09
CA GLY A 9 1.07 -16.88 -2.54
C GLY A 9 1.31 -15.62 -3.38
N ILE A 10 1.90 -14.58 -2.79
CA ILE A 10 2.12 -13.25 -3.40
C ILE A 10 3.59 -13.01 -3.74
N THR A 11 4.38 -14.06 -3.90
CA THR A 11 5.82 -14.00 -4.23
C THR A 11 6.13 -13.16 -5.47
N LYS A 12 5.19 -13.05 -6.43
CA LYS A 12 5.33 -12.19 -7.61
C LYS A 12 5.21 -10.69 -7.34
N ILE A 13 4.68 -10.26 -6.19
CA ILE A 13 4.50 -8.84 -5.85
C ILE A 13 5.85 -8.14 -5.64
N ASP A 14 6.88 -8.87 -5.23
CA ASP A 14 8.26 -8.35 -5.13
C ASP A 14 8.76 -7.77 -6.46
N GLY A 15 8.29 -8.29 -7.61
CA GLY A 15 8.69 -7.85 -8.95
C GLY A 15 7.83 -6.75 -9.58
N VAL A 16 6.60 -6.52 -9.11
CA VAL A 16 5.64 -5.59 -9.75
C VAL A 16 5.62 -4.21 -9.09
N GLY A 17 6.14 -4.09 -7.85
CA GLY A 17 6.10 -2.83 -7.09
C GLY A 17 7.42 -2.41 -6.41
N GLY A 18 8.40 -3.31 -6.30
CA GLY A 18 9.72 -3.02 -5.71
C GLY A 18 9.68 -2.30 -4.35
N ASN A 19 10.76 -1.58 -4.03
CA ASN A 19 10.91 -0.71 -2.85
C ASN A 19 9.91 0.48 -2.79
N PHE A 20 9.04 0.65 -3.79
CA PHE A 20 8.04 1.72 -3.81
C PHE A 20 6.73 1.34 -3.12
N VAL A 21 6.36 0.06 -3.17
CA VAL A 21 5.16 -0.46 -2.49
C VAL A 21 5.48 -0.88 -1.06
N TRP A 22 6.71 -1.36 -0.83
CA TRP A 22 7.15 -1.84 0.47
C TRP A 22 8.07 -0.84 1.15
N VAL A 23 7.68 -0.41 2.34
CA VAL A 23 8.48 0.50 3.19
C VAL A 23 9.34 -0.35 4.13
N THR A 24 10.59 0.07 4.40
CA THR A 24 11.46 -0.66 5.33
C THR A 24 10.96 -0.53 6.76
N ALA A 25 11.27 -1.52 7.61
CA ALA A 25 10.85 -1.53 9.00
C ALA A 25 11.40 -0.32 9.78
N GLU A 26 12.65 0.06 9.51
CA GLU A 26 13.32 1.22 10.12
C GLU A 26 12.60 2.52 9.77
N ARG A 27 12.14 2.65 8.52
CA ARG A 27 11.39 3.82 8.08
C ARG A 27 10.01 3.87 8.71
N VAL A 28 9.31 2.74 8.81
CA VAL A 28 8.02 2.65 9.52
C VAL A 28 8.17 3.09 10.97
N ALA A 29 9.19 2.60 11.67
CA ALA A 29 9.48 2.97 13.05
C ALA A 29 9.75 4.48 13.20
N LYS A 30 10.58 5.04 12.31
CA LYS A 30 10.88 6.48 12.31
C LYS A 30 9.63 7.33 12.10
N GLU A 31 8.81 7.03 11.09
CA GLU A 31 7.60 7.79 10.79
C GLU A 31 6.55 7.65 11.92
N ALA A 32 6.47 6.49 12.59
CA ALA A 32 5.60 6.29 13.74
C ALA A 32 5.98 7.18 14.93
N ILE A 33 7.28 7.25 15.27
CA ILE A 33 7.79 8.11 16.37
C ILE A 33 7.51 9.58 16.04
N GLN A 34 7.81 10.02 14.82
CA GLN A 34 7.55 11.40 14.39
C GLN A 34 6.05 11.76 14.45
N GLY A 35 5.18 10.83 14.06
CA GLY A 35 3.73 11.03 14.16
C GLY A 35 3.27 11.11 15.61
N MET A 36 3.86 10.34 16.51
CA MET A 36 3.60 10.38 17.95
C MET A 36 3.99 11.75 18.55
N ASP A 37 5.17 12.27 18.21
CA ASP A 37 5.60 13.62 18.62
C ASP A 37 4.64 14.71 18.12
N CYS A 38 4.04 14.49 16.95
CA CYS A 38 3.02 15.38 16.36
C CYS A 38 1.58 15.09 16.86
N ASN A 39 1.41 14.30 17.91
CA ASN A 39 0.12 13.88 18.48
C ASN A 39 -0.85 13.27 17.44
N ARG A 40 -0.33 12.53 16.46
CA ARG A 40 -1.13 11.84 15.43
C ARG A 40 -1.57 10.47 15.96
N ARG A 41 -2.88 10.22 15.95
CA ARG A 41 -3.47 8.93 16.37
C ARG A 41 -3.22 7.78 15.38
N ILE A 42 -3.06 8.09 14.09
CA ILE A 42 -2.80 7.12 13.03
C ILE A 42 -1.73 7.71 12.10
N VAL A 43 -0.73 6.91 11.77
CA VAL A 43 0.32 7.23 10.80
C VAL A 43 0.27 6.17 9.70
N ILE A 44 0.22 6.62 8.45
CA ILE A 44 0.31 5.73 7.29
C ILE A 44 1.71 5.92 6.71
N PRO A 45 2.60 4.91 6.85
CA PRO A 45 3.99 5.07 6.47
C PRO A 45 4.15 5.02 4.94
N GLY A 46 4.87 6.00 4.39
CA GLY A 46 5.14 6.09 2.96
C GLY A 46 4.04 6.71 2.09
N PHE A 47 4.46 7.44 1.06
CA PHE A 47 3.58 8.27 0.21
C PHE A 47 2.59 7.46 -0.63
N ILE A 48 3.00 6.31 -1.16
CA ILE A 48 2.12 5.45 -1.97
C ILE A 48 0.98 4.87 -1.11
N ALA A 49 1.29 4.39 0.09
CA ALA A 49 0.28 3.87 1.01
C ALA A 49 -0.70 4.98 1.46
N GLN A 50 -0.20 6.20 1.69
CA GLN A 50 -1.04 7.37 1.96
C GLN A 50 -1.97 7.69 0.79
N ALA A 51 -1.43 7.76 -0.43
CA ALA A 51 -2.21 8.03 -1.63
C ALA A 51 -3.27 6.95 -1.90
N GLN A 52 -2.95 5.67 -1.69
CA GLN A 52 -3.91 4.57 -1.78
C GLN A 52 -5.02 4.68 -0.74
N THR A 53 -4.67 5.00 0.51
CA THR A 53 -5.66 5.16 1.57
C THR A 53 -6.59 6.33 1.29
N PHE A 54 -6.04 7.47 0.85
CA PHE A 54 -6.81 8.64 0.50
C PHE A 54 -7.70 8.38 -0.73
N GLY A 55 -7.11 7.82 -1.80
CA GLY A 55 -7.82 7.47 -3.02
C GLY A 55 -8.95 6.48 -2.77
N GLY A 56 -8.70 5.39 -2.03
CA GLY A 56 -9.71 4.38 -1.72
C GLY A 56 -10.84 4.90 -0.83
N ARG A 57 -10.54 5.85 0.08
CA ARG A 57 -11.54 6.43 0.98
C ARG A 57 -12.43 7.47 0.32
N TYR A 58 -11.90 8.26 -0.61
CA TYR A 58 -12.60 9.41 -1.16
C TYR A 58 -13.05 9.25 -2.62
N THR A 59 -12.55 8.26 -3.36
CA THR A 59 -12.99 8.05 -4.75
C THR A 59 -14.37 7.38 -4.78
N PRO A 60 -15.37 7.94 -5.48
CA PRO A 60 -16.68 7.31 -5.64
C PRO A 60 -16.57 5.90 -6.26
N ARG A 61 -17.26 4.93 -5.65
CA ARG A 61 -17.21 3.52 -6.09
C ARG A 61 -17.66 3.32 -7.54
N ILE A 62 -18.58 4.15 -8.04
CA ILE A 62 -19.07 4.09 -9.42
C ILE A 62 -17.96 4.35 -10.46
N ILE A 63 -16.91 5.09 -10.08
CA ILE A 63 -15.75 5.35 -10.93
C ILE A 63 -14.64 4.34 -10.64
N LEU A 64 -14.37 4.08 -9.36
CA LEU A 64 -13.27 3.23 -8.93
C LEU A 64 -13.44 1.77 -9.41
N LEU A 65 -14.63 1.18 -9.24
CA LEU A 65 -14.86 -0.23 -9.53
C LEU A 65 -14.70 -0.60 -11.02
N PRO A 66 -15.24 0.13 -12.01
CA PRO A 66 -15.01 -0.20 -13.42
C PRO A 66 -13.55 -0.04 -13.84
N ILE A 67 -12.82 0.95 -13.30
CA ILE A 67 -11.38 1.12 -13.56
C ILE A 67 -10.61 -0.08 -13.03
N LEU A 68 -10.86 -0.47 -11.77
CA LEU A 68 -10.23 -1.64 -11.18
C LEU A 68 -10.54 -2.91 -11.97
N LYS A 69 -11.80 -3.11 -12.39
CA LYS A 69 -12.19 -4.24 -13.23
C LYS A 69 -11.39 -4.29 -14.53
N GLN A 70 -11.19 -3.15 -15.18
CA GLN A 70 -10.43 -3.05 -16.43
C GLN A 70 -8.92 -3.28 -16.23
N VAL A 71 -8.34 -2.81 -15.13
CA VAL A 71 -6.93 -3.02 -14.82
C VAL A 71 -6.68 -4.49 -14.47
N PHE A 72 -7.50 -5.08 -13.60
CA PHE A 72 -7.33 -6.47 -13.17
C PHE A 72 -7.65 -7.47 -14.28
N SER A 73 -8.60 -7.18 -15.20
CA SER A 73 -8.85 -8.06 -16.35
C SER A 73 -7.64 -8.18 -17.28
N ARG A 74 -6.86 -7.09 -17.42
CA ARG A 74 -5.61 -7.08 -18.20
C ARG A 74 -4.48 -7.86 -17.56
N LEU A 75 -4.49 -8.02 -16.23
CA LEU A 75 -3.51 -8.80 -15.50
C LEU A 75 -3.79 -10.32 -15.53
N LYS A 76 -5.00 -10.72 -15.96
CA LYS A 76 -5.41 -12.13 -16.09
C LYS A 76 -5.13 -12.72 -17.49
N SER A 77 -4.58 -11.92 -18.42
CA SER A 77 -4.19 -12.32 -19.78
C SER A 77 -2.68 -12.55 -19.87
#